data_AF-A0A961MX91-F1
#
_entry.id   AF-A0A961MX91-F1
#
_cell.length_a   1.000
_cell.length_b   1.000
_cell.length_c   1.000
_cell.angle_alpha   90.00
_cell.angle_beta   90.00
_cell.angle_gamma   90.00
#
_symmetry.space_group_name_H-M   'P 1'
#
loop_
_entity.id
_entity.type
_entity.pdbx_description
1 polymer ?
#
loop_
_entity_poly.entity_id
_entity_poly.type
_entity_poly.pdbx_seq_one_letter_code
_entity_poly.pdbx_strand_id
1 'polypeptide(L)' 'MIRRNLAEAIGNTPLIRLRKASEETGCEILGKAEFLNPGQSVKDRAALFIIRDAIARGDLKPGGTIVEGTAGNTGIGLAL' A
#
# COMPACT_ATOMS: atom_id res chain seq x y z
N MET A 1 -0.02 18.80 -0.69
CA MET A 1 0.37 18.53 0.72
C MET A 1 1.74 17.88 0.70
N ILE A 2 2.68 18.36 1.52
CA ILE A 2 4.01 17.76 1.68
C ILE A 2 3.89 16.62 2.71
N ARG A 3 4.49 15.46 2.45
CA ARG A 3 4.57 14.32 3.38
C ARG A 3 5.92 14.33 4.10
N ARG A 4 5.97 13.85 5.35
CA ARG A 4 7.21 13.84 6.15
C ARG A 4 8.15 12.70 5.77
N ASN A 5 7.59 11.58 5.31
CA ASN A 5 8.34 10.41 4.86
C ASN A 5 7.52 9.60 3.84
N LEU A 6 8.13 8.53 3.32
CA LEU A 6 7.54 7.69 2.29
C LEU A 6 6.31 6.92 2.77
N ALA A 7 6.34 6.42 4.01
CA ALA A 7 5.22 5.69 4.61
C ALA A 7 3.94 6.53 4.70
N GLU A 8 4.04 7.86 4.85
CA GLU A 8 2.89 8.77 4.82
C GLU A 8 2.28 8.99 3.42
N ALA A 9 2.99 8.58 2.36
CA ALA A 9 2.47 8.60 1.00
C ALA A 9 1.69 7.32 0.63
N ILE A 10 1.71 6.28 1.49
CA ILE A 10 0.94 5.06 1.29
C ILE A 10 -0.56 5.34 1.43
N GLY A 11 -1.33 4.86 0.46
CA GLY A 11 -2.78 5.00 0.41
C GLY A 11 -3.26 6.23 -0.36
N ASN A 12 -4.55 6.52 -0.23
CA ASN A 12 -5.23 7.60 -0.99
C ASN A 12 -4.95 7.59 -2.50
N THR A 13 -4.69 6.41 -3.07
CA THR A 13 -4.52 6.19 -4.50
C THR A 13 -5.81 6.56 -5.25
N PRO A 14 -5.72 7.07 -6.48
CA PRO A 14 -6.88 7.55 -7.21
C PRO A 14 -7.81 6.40 -7.66
N LEU A 15 -9.08 6.73 -7.78
CA LEU A 15 -10.04 5.98 -8.59
C LEU A 15 -10.01 6.58 -10.01
N ILE A 16 -9.81 5.73 -11.01
CA ILE A 16 -9.71 6.13 -12.41
C ILE A 16 -10.90 5.52 -13.15
N ARG A 17 -11.68 6.34 -13.84
CA ARG A 17 -12.82 5.87 -14.63
C ARG A 17 -12.33 5.03 -15.82
N LEU A 18 -12.83 3.80 -15.94
CA LEU A 18 -12.55 2.92 -17.06
C LEU A 18 -13.55 3.20 -18.18
N ARG A 19 -13.25 4.21 -19.01
CA ARG A 19 -14.18 4.77 -20.01
C ARG A 19 -14.86 3.70 -20.87
N LYS A 20 -14.09 2.91 -21.60
CA LYS A 20 -14.61 1.92 -22.55
C LYS A 20 -15.51 0.88 -21.87
N ALA A 21 -15.06 0.30 -20.76
CA ALA A 21 -15.86 -0.67 -20.00
C ALA A 21 -17.15 -0.07 -19.45
N SER A 22 -17.11 1.20 -19.02
CA SER A 22 -18.30 1.91 -18.54
C SER A 22 -19.30 2.15 -19.68
N GLU A 23 -18.83 2.53 -20.87
CA GLU A 23 -19.66 2.74 -22.06
C GLU A 23 -20.30 1.43 -22.56
N GLU A 24 -19.55 0.34 -22.58
CA GLU A 24 -20.03 -0.98 -23.04
C GLU A 24 -21.08 -1.59 -22.12
N THR A 25 -21.04 -1.28 -20.82
CA THR A 25 -21.94 -1.89 -19.82
C THR A 25 -23.09 -0.98 -19.38
N GLY A 26 -22.99 0.33 -19.61
CA GLY A 26 -23.89 1.33 -19.04
C GLY A 26 -23.67 1.60 -17.54
N CYS A 27 -22.75 0.88 -16.89
CA CYS A 27 -22.40 1.05 -15.48
C CYS A 27 -21.22 2.03 -15.30
N GLU A 28 -21.10 2.65 -14.12
CA GLU A 28 -19.87 3.36 -13.76
C GLU A 28 -18.81 2.37 -13.25
N ILE A 29 -17.79 2.11 -14.06
CA ILE A 29 -16.69 1.21 -13.71
C ILE A 29 -15.43 2.02 -13.41
N LEU A 30 -14.87 1.81 -12.21
CA LEU A 30 -13.68 2.51 -11.72
C LEU A 30 -12.56 1.51 -11.41
N GLY A 31 -11.33 1.85 -11.77
CA GLY A 31 -10.11 1.16 -11.36
C GLY A 31 -9.45 1.87 -10.18
N LYS A 32 -9.14 1.14 -9.10
CA LYS A 32 -8.36 1.67 -7.98
C LYS A 32 -6.87 1.49 -8.25
N ALA A 33 -6.15 2.59 -8.46
CA ALA A 33 -4.75 2.58 -8.92
C ALA A 33 -3.74 2.29 -7.79
N GLU A 34 -3.82 1.11 -7.17
CA GLU A 34 -2.94 0.71 -6.06
C GLU A 34 -1.45 0.59 -6.43
N PHE A 35 -1.13 0.50 -7.72
CA PHE A 35 0.24 0.57 -8.21
C PHE A 35 0.88 1.96 -8.00
N LEU A 36 0.11 2.97 -7.61
CA LEU A 36 0.61 4.31 -7.26
C LEU A 36 0.99 4.45 -5.78
N ASN A 37 0.89 3.39 -4.97
CA ASN A 37 1.61 3.39 -3.69
C ASN A 37 3.14 3.40 -3.97
N PRO A 38 3.97 3.93 -3.05
CA PRO A 38 5.41 4.06 -3.25
C PRO A 38 6.18 2.79 -3.62
N GLY A 39 5.83 1.65 -3.01
CA GLY A 39 6.34 0.30 -3.29
C GLY A 39 5.65 -0.37 -4.48
N GLN A 40 4.90 0.41 -5.26
CA GLN A 40 4.29 0.06 -6.55
C GLN A 40 3.24 -1.06 -6.47
N SER A 41 2.67 -1.31 -5.29
CA SER A 41 1.56 -2.25 -5.14
C SER A 41 0.68 -1.97 -3.94
N VAL A 42 -0.47 -2.64 -3.88
CA VAL A 42 -1.38 -2.62 -2.72
C VAL A 42 -0.73 -3.15 -1.43
N LYS A 43 0.36 -3.94 -1.52
CA LYS A 43 0.98 -4.61 -0.37
C LYS A 43 1.66 -3.64 0.59
N ASP A 44 1.98 -2.42 0.15
CA ASP A 44 2.43 -1.33 1.00
C ASP A 44 1.49 -1.08 2.18
N ARG A 45 0.17 -1.18 1.95
CA ARG A 45 -0.84 -0.98 3.00
C ARG A 45 -0.74 -2.03 4.09
N ALA A 46 -0.58 -3.29 3.68
CA ALA A 46 -0.45 -4.42 4.59
C ALA A 46 0.87 -4.31 5.38
N ALA A 47 1.98 -4.05 4.70
CA ALA A 47 3.28 -3.84 5.33
C ALA A 47 3.23 -2.72 6.38
N LEU A 48 2.69 -1.56 6.01
CA LEU A 48 2.54 -0.42 6.91
C LEU A 48 1.69 -0.77 8.15
N PHE A 49 0.59 -1.50 7.95
CA PHE A 49 -0.28 -1.90 9.05
C PHE A 49 0.43 -2.88 9.99
N ILE A 50 1.07 -3.93 9.45
CA ILE A 50 1.81 -4.94 10.23
C ILE A 50 2.88 -4.28 11.11
N ILE A 51 3.67 -3.37 10.55
CA ILE A 51 4.73 -2.67 11.29
C ILE A 51 4.14 -1.78 12.39
N ARG A 52 3.12 -0.98 12.08
CA ARG A 52 2.48 -0.09 13.06
C ARG A 52 1.84 -0.86 14.21
N ASP A 53 1.17 -1.97 13.90
CA ASP A 53 0.55 -2.83 14.90
C ASP A 53 1.58 -3.49 15.81
N ALA A 54 2.65 -4.06 15.24
CA ALA A 54 3.74 -4.68 16.02
C ALA A 54 4.45 -3.67 16.94
N ILE A 55 4.65 -2.43 16.48
CA ILE A 55 5.19 -1.34 17.31
C ILE A 55 4.22 -0.98 18.43
N ALA A 56 2.92 -0.85 18.11
CA ALA A 56 1.89 -0.49 19.10
C ALA A 56 1.72 -1.55 20.19
N ARG A 57 1.84 -2.85 19.84
CA ARG A 57 1.81 -3.97 20.78
C ARG A 57 3.12 -4.16 21.55
N GLY A 58 4.20 -3.50 21.13
CA GLY A 58 5.53 -3.58 21.75
C GLY A 58 6.38 -4.77 21.30
N ASP A 59 5.89 -5.56 20.33
CA ASP A 59 6.57 -6.71 19.73
C ASP A 59 7.78 -6.25 18.88
N LEU A 60 7.69 -5.07 18.26
CA LEU A 60 8.76 -4.49 17.44
C LEU A 60 9.30 -3.19 18.07
N LYS A 61 10.62 -3.13 18.25
CA LYS A 61 11.34 -1.98 18.79
C LYS A 61 12.40 -1.50 17.79
N PRO A 62 12.87 -0.25 17.88
CA PRO A 62 14.01 0.21 17.09
C PRO A 62 15.21 -0.75 17.19
N GLY A 63 15.79 -1.12 16.05
CA GLY A 63 16.86 -2.12 15.97
C GLY A 63 16.40 -3.58 15.99
N GLY A 64 15.10 -3.85 16.11
CA GLY A 64 14.54 -5.20 16.01
C GLY A 64 14.65 -5.79 14.60
N THR A 65 14.58 -7.12 14.51
CA THR A 65 14.62 -7.86 13.24
C THR A 65 13.23 -8.34 12.84
N ILE A 66 12.89 -8.18 11.57
CA ILE A 66 11.65 -8.69 10.97
C ILE A 66 12.00 -9.87 10.07
N VAL A 67 11.26 -10.96 10.20
CA VAL A 67 11.36 -12.13 9.31
C VAL A 67 10.01 -12.30 8.63
N GLU A 68 9.99 -12.13 7.31
CA GLU A 68 8.78 -12.24 6.49
C GLU A 68 8.97 -13.32 5.42
N GLY A 69 8.06 -14.29 5.39
CA GLY A 69 7.98 -15.28 4.31
C GLY A 69 7.18 -14.72 3.13
N THR A 70 7.82 -13.97 2.24
CA THR A 70 7.17 -13.36 1.06
C THR A 70 7.86 -13.77 -0.24
N ALA A 71 7.08 -13.88 -1.30
CA ALA A 71 7.57 -14.11 -2.66
C ALA A 71 7.69 -12.81 -3.49
N GLY A 72 7.37 -11.64 -2.93
CA GLY A 72 7.37 -10.39 -3.69
C GLY A 72 6.96 -9.16 -2.88
N ASN A 73 6.08 -8.34 -3.45
CA ASN A 73 5.86 -6.92 -3.10
C ASN A 73 5.63 -6.58 -1.62
N THR A 74 5.17 -7.51 -0.78
CA THR A 74 5.11 -7.26 0.67
C THR A 74 6.49 -6.97 1.26
N GLY A 75 7.53 -7.67 0.80
CA GLY A 75 8.90 -7.44 1.26
C GLY A 75 9.43 -6.07 0.85
N ILE A 76 9.05 -5.62 -0.35
CA ILE A 76 9.35 -4.25 -0.81
C ILE A 76 8.65 -3.24 0.11
N GLY A 77 7.35 -3.40 0.36
CA GLY A 77 6.58 -2.51 1.22
C GLY A 77 7.07 -2.47 2.67
N LEU A 78 7.60 -3.58 3.21
CA LEU A 78 8.18 -3.64 4.56
C LEU A 78 9.53 -2.92 4.67
N ALA A 79 10.24 -2.74 3.55
CA ALA A 79 11.55 -2.10 3.52
C ALA A 79 11.50 -0.56 3.44
N LEU A 80 10.31 0.02 3.16
CA LEU A 80 10.09 1.47 3.00
C LEU A 80 9.86 2.19 4.34
#